data_AF-A0A0J8DZF1-F1
#
_entry.id   AF-A0A0J8DZF1-F1
#
_cell.length_a   1.000
_cell.length_b   1.000
_cell.length_c   1.000
_cell.angle_alpha   90.00
_cell.angle_beta   90.00
_cell.angle_gamma   90.00
#
_symmetry.space_group_name_H-M   'P 1'
#
loop_
_entity.id
_entity.type
_entity.pdbx_description
1 polymer ?
#
loop_
_entity_poly.entity_id
_entity_poly.type
_entity_poly.pdbx_seq_one_letter_code
_entity_poly.pdbx_strand_id
1 'polypeptide(L)'
;MVKCMKPGKAVILLQGRYAGRKAVIVRNFDEGTRDRPYGHCLVAGINKYPKKVIRKDSAKKQAKKSRVKCFVKVVNYTHIMPTRYTLDVDLKDVVSSDVLQSKDKKVTAAKETKTRFEDRFKTGKNRWFFSKLRF
;
A
#
# COMPACT_ATOMS: atom_id res chain seq x y z
N MET A 1 23.10 14.43 0.77
CA MET A 1 22.13 13.91 -0.23
C MET A 1 20.90 13.38 0.49
N VAL A 2 19.71 13.95 0.26
CA VAL A 2 18.49 13.56 1.01
C VAL A 2 17.91 12.26 0.46
N LYS A 3 17.81 11.21 1.31
CA LYS A 3 17.20 9.93 0.92
C LYS A 3 15.74 10.11 0.52
N CYS A 4 15.38 9.67 -0.68
CA CYS A 4 14.04 9.83 -1.26
C CYS A 4 13.02 8.78 -0.77
N MET A 5 13.50 7.58 -0.40
CA MET A 5 12.72 6.50 0.16
C MET A 5 12.46 6.78 1.64
N LYS A 6 11.28 7.33 1.95
CA LYS A 6 10.85 7.64 3.32
C LYS A 6 9.49 7.00 3.60
N PRO A 7 9.17 6.68 4.87
CA PRO A 7 7.81 6.33 5.27
C PRO A 7 6.79 7.35 4.75
N GLY A 8 5.63 6.87 4.29
CA GLY A 8 4.59 7.69 3.69
C GLY A 8 4.79 8.00 2.20
N LYS A 9 5.91 7.60 1.58
CA LYS A 9 6.07 7.72 0.12
C LYS A 9 5.26 6.67 -0.62
N ALA A 10 4.56 7.10 -1.66
CA ALA A 10 3.89 6.20 -2.58
C ALA A 10 4.88 5.67 -3.63
N VAL A 11 4.81 4.37 -3.87
CA VAL A 11 5.71 3.64 -4.77
C VAL A 11 4.91 2.70 -5.65
N ILE A 12 5.48 2.32 -6.80
CA ILE A 12 4.93 1.29 -7.69
C ILE A 12 5.82 0.06 -7.56
N LEU A 13 5.22 -1.11 -7.41
CA LEU A 13 5.97 -2.37 -7.42
C LEU A 13 6.30 -2.77 -8.85
N LEU A 14 7.56 -3.08 -9.11
CA LEU A 14 8.05 -3.45 -10.43
C LEU A 14 7.97 -4.97 -10.68
N GLN A 15 8.19 -5.78 -9.63
CA GLN A 15 8.35 -7.23 -9.78
C GLN A 15 7.48 -8.06 -8.81
N GLY A 16 7.28 -9.33 -9.19
CA GLY A 16 6.54 -10.34 -8.43
C GLY A 16 5.02 -10.22 -8.57
N ARG A 17 4.28 -10.99 -7.76
CA ARG A 17 2.80 -11.10 -7.81
C ARG A 17 2.03 -9.76 -7.82
N TYR A 18 2.60 -8.72 -7.22
CA TYR A 18 1.98 -7.41 -7.11
C TYR A 18 2.62 -6.36 -8.04
N ALA A 19 3.30 -6.78 -9.10
CA ALA A 19 3.83 -5.85 -10.12
C ALA A 19 2.72 -4.92 -10.67
N GLY A 20 3.08 -3.66 -10.90
CA GLY A 20 2.18 -2.60 -11.33
C GLY A 20 1.19 -2.10 -10.26
N ARG A 21 1.30 -2.58 -9.02
CA ARG A 21 0.45 -2.12 -7.90
C ARG A 21 1.12 -0.98 -7.14
N LYS A 22 0.28 -0.03 -6.73
CA LYS A 22 0.66 1.10 -5.89
C LYS A 22 0.68 0.66 -4.43
N ALA A 23 1.72 1.07 -3.73
CA ALA A 23 1.94 0.80 -2.33
C ALA A 23 2.51 2.03 -1.63
N VAL A 24 2.38 2.08 -0.31
CA VAL A 24 3.02 3.08 0.54
C VAL A 24 4.12 2.41 1.34
N ILE A 25 5.26 3.07 1.49
CA ILE A 25 6.32 2.65 2.40
C ILE A 25 5.87 2.92 3.83
N VAL A 26 5.82 1.88 4.66
CA VAL A 26 5.53 2.01 6.09
C VAL A 26 6.83 2.15 6.88
N ARG A 27 7.82 1.31 6.56
CA ARG A 27 9.12 1.31 7.22
C ARG A 27 10.23 1.00 6.21
N ASN A 28 11.34 1.73 6.31
CA ASN A 28 12.55 1.55 5.53
C ASN A 28 13.64 0.81 6.33
N PHE A 29 14.43 0.00 5.64
CA PHE A 29 15.59 -0.72 6.16
C PHE A 29 16.73 -0.53 5.17
N ASP A 30 17.40 0.63 5.27
CA ASP A 30 18.38 1.05 4.26
C ASP A 30 19.67 0.21 4.30
N GLU A 31 20.10 -0.17 5.51
CA GLU A 31 21.31 -0.98 5.76
C GLU A 31 21.02 -2.48 5.79
N GLY A 32 19.77 -2.88 5.52
CA GLY A 32 19.32 -4.26 5.65
C GLY A 32 19.08 -4.67 7.10
N THR A 33 18.84 -5.96 7.28
CA THR A 33 18.66 -6.64 8.57
C THR A 33 19.46 -7.94 8.57
N ARG A 34 19.60 -8.58 9.73
CA ARG A 34 20.32 -9.88 9.85
C ARG A 34 19.80 -10.93 8.87
N ASP A 35 18.49 -10.99 8.66
CA ASP A 35 17.86 -11.95 7.74
C ASP A 35 17.96 -11.54 6.26
N ARG A 36 18.16 -10.24 6.00
CA ARG A 36 18.11 -9.63 4.66
C ARG A 36 19.17 -8.53 4.56
N PRO A 37 20.40 -8.83 4.12
CA PRO A 37 21.50 -7.87 4.13
C PRO A 37 21.36 -6.75 3.08
N TYR A 38 20.37 -6.82 2.18
CA TYR A 38 20.11 -5.81 1.16
C TYR A 38 19.12 -4.74 1.62
N GLY A 39 19.21 -3.55 1.03
CA GLY A 39 18.26 -2.46 1.26
C GLY A 39 16.83 -2.82 0.87
N HIS A 40 15.90 -2.70 1.81
CA HIS A 40 14.50 -3.09 1.61
C HIS A 40 13.54 -2.22 2.41
N CYS A 41 12.25 -2.37 2.13
CA CYS A 41 11.20 -1.69 2.87
C CYS A 41 9.99 -2.59 3.11
N LEU A 42 9.29 -2.31 4.20
CA LEU A 42 7.95 -2.84 4.47
C LEU A 42 6.93 -1.91 3.81
N VAL A 43 6.11 -2.48 2.93
CA VAL A 43 5.09 -1.75 2.19
C VAL A 43 3.70 -2.31 2.43
N ALA A 44 2.72 -1.41 2.36
CA ALA A 44 1.31 -1.73 2.35
C ALA A 44 0.69 -1.20 1.05
N GLY A 45 -0.02 -2.03 0.29
CA GLY A 45 -0.49 -1.64 -1.03
C GLY A 45 -1.85 -2.18 -1.42
N ILE A 46 -2.34 -1.75 -2.58
CA ILE A 46 -3.66 -2.08 -3.09
C ILE A 46 -3.57 -3.25 -4.08
N ASN A 47 -4.12 -4.40 -3.71
CA ASN A 47 -4.29 -5.55 -4.59
C ASN A 47 -5.51 -5.37 -5.52
N LYS A 48 -6.66 -4.95 -4.96
CA LYS A 48 -7.87 -4.65 -5.73
C LYS A 48 -8.25 -3.19 -5.53
N TYR A 49 -8.15 -2.41 -6.60
CA TYR A 49 -8.51 -0.99 -6.62
C TYR A 49 -10.03 -0.79 -6.56
N PRO A 50 -10.49 0.33 -5.99
CA PRO A 50 -11.89 0.71 -6.06
C PRO A 50 -12.29 0.97 -7.52
N LYS A 51 -13.56 0.69 -7.85
CA LYS A 51 -14.13 0.96 -9.18
C LYS A 51 -14.64 2.40 -9.25
N LYS A 52 -14.78 2.93 -10.47
CA LYS A 52 -15.39 4.24 -10.71
C LYS A 52 -16.83 4.28 -10.14
N VAL A 53 -17.02 5.14 -9.14
CA VAL A 53 -18.32 5.47 -8.56
C VAL A 53 -18.95 6.60 -9.38
N ILE A 54 -20.21 6.45 -9.75
CA ILE A 54 -20.97 7.47 -10.50
C ILE A 54 -22.21 7.87 -9.70
N ARG A 55 -22.68 9.11 -9.90
CA ARG A 55 -23.85 9.66 -9.19
C ARG A 55 -25.13 8.82 -9.38
N LYS A 56 -25.27 8.13 -10.52
CA LYS A 56 -26.40 7.24 -10.83
C LYS A 56 -26.39 5.91 -10.06
N ASP A 57 -25.29 5.55 -9.40
CA ASP A 57 -25.24 4.30 -8.63
C ASP A 57 -26.03 4.44 -7.32
N SER A 58 -26.80 3.42 -6.95
CA SER A 58 -27.43 3.33 -5.62
C SER A 58 -26.39 3.23 -4.51
N ALA A 59 -26.74 3.65 -3.28
CA ALA A 59 -25.83 3.61 -2.13
C ALA A 59 -25.16 2.24 -1.92
N LYS A 60 -25.93 1.14 -2.09
CA LYS A 60 -25.42 -0.23 -2.01
C LYS A 60 -24.34 -0.52 -3.07
N LYS A 61 -24.54 -0.03 -4.30
CA LYS A 61 -23.59 -0.21 -5.40
C LYS A 61 -22.35 0.67 -5.23
N GLN A 62 -22.52 1.90 -4.72
CA GLN A 62 -21.41 2.78 -4.36
C GLN A 62 -20.52 2.12 -3.29
N ALA A 63 -21.11 1.63 -2.20
CA ALA A 63 -20.37 0.93 -1.15
C ALA A 63 -19.61 -0.30 -1.68
N LYS A 64 -20.23 -1.10 -2.57
CA LYS A 64 -19.56 -2.27 -3.18
C LYS A 64 -18.40 -1.88 -4.11
N LYS A 65 -18.50 -0.75 -4.82
CA LYS A 65 -17.46 -0.23 -5.73
C LYS A 65 -16.29 0.42 -5.00
N SER A 66 -16.52 1.04 -3.84
CA SER A 66 -15.49 1.66 -3.01
C SER A 66 -14.62 0.66 -2.24
N ARG A 67 -15.00 -0.63 -2.21
CA ARG A 67 -14.23 -1.66 -1.51
C ARG A 67 -12.85 -1.86 -2.11
N VAL A 68 -11.84 -1.93 -1.25
CA VAL A 68 -10.45 -2.25 -1.64
C VAL A 68 -10.02 -3.59 -1.06
N LYS A 69 -9.00 -4.20 -1.68
CA LYS A 69 -8.28 -5.34 -1.09
C LYS A 69 -6.82 -4.93 -0.95
N CYS A 70 -6.28 -5.02 0.27
CA CYS A 70 -4.91 -4.62 0.56
C CYS A 70 -3.97 -5.83 0.64
N PHE A 71 -2.67 -5.56 0.62
CA PHE A 71 -1.62 -6.51 0.91
C PHE A 71 -0.50 -5.82 1.72
N VAL A 72 0.23 -6.62 2.48
CA VAL A 72 1.44 -6.20 3.22
C VAL A 72 2.60 -7.08 2.76
N LYS A 73 3.76 -6.48 2.46
CA LYS A 73 4.91 -7.20 1.93
C LYS A 73 6.22 -6.46 2.23
N VAL A 74 7.31 -7.21 2.47
CA VAL A 74 8.68 -6.66 2.39
C VAL A 74 9.20 -6.75 0.96
N VAL A 75 9.75 -5.65 0.46
CA VAL A 75 10.20 -5.50 -0.93
C VAL A 75 11.59 -4.88 -0.97
N ASN A 76 12.46 -5.42 -1.82
CA ASN A 76 13.77 -4.85 -2.12
C ASN A 76 13.61 -3.50 -2.84
N TYR A 77 14.49 -2.55 -2.58
CA TYR A 77 14.51 -1.26 -3.29
C TYR A 77 14.67 -1.36 -4.81
N THR A 78 15.34 -2.39 -5.33
CA THR A 78 15.43 -2.62 -6.77
C THR A 78 14.07 -2.96 -7.41
N HIS A 79 13.12 -3.48 -6.62
CA HIS A 79 11.81 -3.93 -7.10
C HIS A 79 10.71 -2.88 -6.91
N ILE A 80 11.08 -1.64 -6.59
CA ILE A 80 10.15 -0.52 -6.45
C ILE A 80 10.57 0.64 -7.33
N MET A 81 9.57 1.31 -7.90
CA MET A 81 9.73 2.60 -8.56
C MET A 81 9.22 3.68 -7.60
N PRO A 82 10.10 4.56 -7.08
CA PRO A 82 9.67 5.67 -6.25
C PRO A 82 8.86 6.67 -7.08
N THR A 83 7.86 7.30 -6.44
CA THR A 83 7.10 8.36 -7.09
C THR A 83 7.20 9.66 -6.31
N ARG A 84 6.83 10.77 -6.95
CA ARG A 84 6.74 12.08 -6.29
C ARG A 84 5.67 12.11 -5.19
N TYR A 85 4.65 11.27 -5.30
CA TYR A 85 3.47 11.30 -4.43
C TYR A 85 3.75 10.78 -3.01
N THR A 86 3.07 11.39 -2.05
CA THR A 86 2.98 10.93 -0.67
C THR A 86 1.55 10.47 -0.37
N LEU A 87 1.43 9.54 0.56
CA LEU A 87 0.17 9.11 1.13
C LEU A 87 0.23 9.33 2.64
N ASP A 88 -0.66 10.20 3.10
CA ASP A 88 -0.77 10.57 4.50
C ASP A 88 -1.84 9.68 5.17
N VAL A 89 -1.43 8.45 5.46
CA VAL A 89 -2.19 7.46 6.22
C VAL A 89 -1.21 6.82 7.19
N ASP A 90 -1.46 6.97 8.48
CA ASP A 90 -0.64 6.29 9.48
C ASP A 90 -0.97 4.80 9.47
N LEU A 91 0.07 3.98 9.37
CA LEU A 91 0.00 2.51 9.32
C LEU A 91 1.10 1.87 10.18
N LYS A 92 1.86 2.66 10.94
CA LYS A 92 3.03 2.17 11.67
C LYS A 92 2.66 1.21 12.80
N ASP A 93 1.50 1.43 13.40
CA ASP A 93 0.89 0.61 14.44
C ASP A 93 0.29 -0.70 13.91
N VAL A 94 -0.20 -0.70 12.67
CA VAL A 94 -0.84 -1.87 12.03
C VAL A 94 0.17 -2.79 11.34
N VAL A 95 1.17 -2.18 10.71
CA VAL A 95 2.06 -2.85 9.77
C VAL A 95 3.48 -2.81 10.31
N SER A 96 3.83 -3.91 10.98
CA SER A 96 5.15 -4.19 11.53
C SER A 96 5.78 -5.44 10.90
N SER A 97 7.05 -5.71 11.19
CA SER A 97 7.78 -6.85 10.61
C SER A 97 7.31 -8.21 11.15
N ASP A 98 6.86 -8.28 12.40
CA ASP A 98 6.37 -9.50 13.06
C ASP A 98 5.04 -10.00 12.48
N VAL A 99 4.22 -9.10 11.93
CA VAL A 99 2.96 -9.42 11.24
C VAL A 99 3.20 -10.36 10.06
N LEU A 100 4.41 -10.38 9.49
CA LEU A 100 4.76 -11.23 8.36
C LEU A 100 5.16 -12.66 8.76
N GLN A 101 5.37 -12.94 10.04
CA GLN A 101 5.77 -14.27 10.53
C GLN A 101 4.60 -15.28 10.49
N SER A 102 3.37 -14.82 10.70
CA SER A 102 2.17 -15.66 10.67
C SER A 102 1.16 -15.18 9.62
N LYS A 103 0.51 -16.15 8.96
CA LYS A 103 -0.53 -15.88 7.97
C LYS A 103 -1.72 -15.13 8.59
N ASP A 104 -2.11 -15.47 9.81
CA ASP A 104 -3.28 -14.87 10.46
C ASP A 104 -3.04 -13.42 10.83
N LYS A 105 -1.88 -13.12 11.42
CA LYS A 105 -1.46 -11.73 11.70
C LYS A 105 -1.45 -10.90 10.41
N LYS A 106 -0.88 -11.45 9.33
CA LYS A 106 -0.86 -10.79 8.03
C LYS A 106 -2.25 -10.51 7.46
N VAL A 107 -3.21 -11.42 7.65
CA VAL A 107 -4.61 -11.22 7.24
C VAL A 107 -5.25 -10.12 8.07
N THR A 108 -5.02 -10.09 9.38
CA THR A 108 -5.53 -9.04 10.29
C THR A 108 -5.00 -7.67 9.92
N ALA A 109 -3.69 -7.52 9.75
CA ALA A 109 -3.09 -6.25 9.33
C ALA A 109 -3.58 -5.79 7.94
N ALA A 110 -3.81 -6.72 7.01
CA ALA A 110 -4.39 -6.38 5.71
C ALA A 110 -5.86 -5.93 5.80
N LYS A 111 -6.64 -6.48 6.73
CA LYS A 111 -8.03 -6.05 7.00
C LYS A 111 -8.06 -4.64 7.61
N GLU A 112 -7.18 -4.35 8.55
CA GLU A 112 -7.11 -3.03 9.17
C GLU A 112 -6.57 -1.96 8.20
N THR A 113 -5.52 -2.29 7.44
CA THR A 113 -5.03 -1.43 6.35
C THR A 113 -6.13 -1.12 5.33
N LYS A 114 -6.98 -2.11 5.03
CA LYS A 114 -8.14 -1.92 4.14
C LYS A 114 -9.08 -0.87 4.70
N THR A 115 -9.45 -0.92 5.97
CA THR A 115 -10.34 0.07 6.60
C THR A 115 -9.79 1.48 6.43
N ARG A 116 -8.52 1.70 6.79
CA ARG A 116 -7.87 3.02 6.68
C ARG A 116 -7.79 3.52 5.24
N PHE A 117 -7.54 2.63 4.27
CA PHE A 117 -7.54 2.98 2.85
C PHE A 117 -8.93 3.31 2.32
N GLU A 118 -9.98 2.60 2.76
CA GLU A 118 -11.36 2.91 2.38
C GLU A 118 -11.79 4.26 2.93
N ASP A 119 -11.43 4.60 4.16
CA ASP A 119 -11.76 5.89 4.76
C ASP A 119 -11.01 7.04 4.08
N ARG A 120 -9.71 6.85 3.78
CA ARG A 120 -8.97 7.83 2.98
C ARG A 120 -9.56 7.99 1.57
N PHE A 121 -10.00 6.92 0.93
CA PHE A 121 -10.64 6.98 -0.40
C PHE A 121 -11.96 7.77 -0.37
N LYS A 122 -12.79 7.58 0.66
CA LYS A 122 -14.05 8.31 0.83
C LYS A 122 -13.85 9.83 0.94
N THR A 123 -12.71 10.28 1.48
CA THR A 123 -12.37 11.71 1.55
C THR A 123 -12.10 12.36 0.19
N GLY A 124 -11.97 11.57 -0.89
CA GLY A 124 -11.66 12.06 -2.23
C GLY A 124 -10.20 12.50 -2.44
N LYS A 125 -9.35 12.41 -1.41
CA LYS A 125 -7.92 12.73 -1.47
C LYS A 125 -7.10 11.61 -2.12
N ASN A 126 -5.88 11.94 -2.56
CA ASN A 126 -4.91 10.99 -3.12
C ASN A 126 -5.47 10.15 -4.29
N ARG A 127 -6.26 10.78 -5.20
CA ARG A 127 -6.92 10.11 -6.33
C ARG A 127 -5.96 9.27 -7.19
N TRP A 128 -4.73 9.75 -7.36
CA TRP A 128 -3.69 9.00 -8.06
C TRP A 128 -3.36 7.67 -7.36
N PHE A 129 -3.29 7.61 -6.03
CA PHE A 129 -2.96 6.36 -5.33
C PHE A 129 -4.03 5.29 -5.51
N PHE A 130 -5.30 5.70 -5.47
CA PHE A 130 -6.45 4.80 -5.58
C PHE A 130 -6.85 4.47 -7.04
N SER A 131 -6.24 5.12 -8.03
CA SER A 131 -6.46 4.79 -9.43
C SER A 131 -5.51 3.68 -9.90
N LYS A 132 -6.04 2.72 -10.66
CA LYS A 132 -5.22 1.64 -11.25
C LYS A 132 -4.25 2.25 -12.27
N LEU A 133 -2.96 1.90 -12.18
CA LEU A 133 -1.98 2.19 -13.23
C LEU A 133 -2.35 1.40 -14.50
N ARG A 134 -2.39 2.08 -15.65
CA ARG A 134 -2.60 1.44 -16.95
C ARG A 134 -1.24 1.28 -17.62
N PHE A 135 -0.87 0.04 -17.89
CA PHE A 135 0.33 -0.41 -18.58
C PHE A 135 -0.03 -1.75 -19.24
#